data_AF-A0A558CTC5-F1
#
_entry.id   AF-A0A558CTC5-F1
#
_cell.length_a   1.000
_cell.length_b   1.000
_cell.length_c   1.000
_cell.angle_alpha   90.00
_cell.angle_beta   90.00
_cell.angle_gamma   90.00
#
_symmetry.space_group_name_H-M   'P 1'
#
loop_
_entity.id
_entity.type
_entity.pdbx_description
1 polymer ?
#
loop_
_entity_poly.entity_id
_entity_poly.type
_entity_poly.pdbx_seq_one_letter_code
_entity_poly.pdbx_strand_id
1 'polypeptide(L)'
;MWQDFTAAGHTSDWRSPTLAAHATGTALTNLTRGLYADHYNRLVTQGEPVLNPTVSSAEPSDVPMEITVTDCGDSTHWLKYRVDNGQLADTPGGRRLINAIVQKQADGSWKVTDFGVHAVGTC
;
A
#
# COMPACT_ATOMS: atom_id res chain seq x y z
N MET A 1 -4.60 4.78 3.32
CA MET A 1 -4.17 3.93 2.18
C MET A 1 -3.57 2.62 2.64
N TRP A 2 -2.36 2.57 3.22
CA TRP A 2 -1.71 1.28 3.52
C TRP A 2 -2.50 0.41 4.50
N GLN A 3 -3.16 1.02 5.49
CA GLN A 3 -4.08 0.33 6.39
C GLN A 3 -5.28 -0.29 5.62
N ASP A 4 -5.85 0.44 4.66
CA ASP A 4 -6.95 -0.08 3.82
C ASP A 4 -6.49 -1.27 2.97
N PHE A 5 -5.27 -1.19 2.42
CA PHE A 5 -4.67 -2.28 1.66
C PHE A 5 -4.38 -3.51 2.52
N THR A 6 -3.93 -3.30 3.76
CA THR A 6 -3.71 -4.37 4.74
C THR A 6 -5.03 -5.07 5.06
N ALA A 7 -6.06 -4.30 5.42
CA ALA A 7 -7.39 -4.84 5.69
C ALA A 7 -7.96 -5.63 4.49
N ALA A 8 -7.86 -5.07 3.28
CA ALA A 8 -8.30 -5.74 2.06
C ALA A 8 -7.48 -6.99 1.73
N GLY A 9 -6.18 -7.00 2.06
CA GLY A 9 -5.26 -8.12 1.86
C GLY A 9 -5.64 -9.38 2.62
N HIS A 10 -6.27 -9.25 3.80
CA HIS A 10 -6.72 -10.39 4.60
C HIS A 10 -7.78 -11.25 3.92
N THR A 11 -8.51 -10.69 2.96
CA THR A 11 -9.52 -11.40 2.17
C THR A 11 -9.26 -11.30 0.67
N SER A 12 -8.13 -10.72 0.27
CA SER A 12 -7.80 -10.33 -1.10
C SER A 12 -8.95 -9.59 -1.81
N ASP A 13 -9.62 -8.69 -1.09
CA ASP A 13 -10.75 -7.93 -1.62
C ASP A 13 -10.27 -6.77 -2.48
N TRP A 14 -10.02 -7.07 -3.76
CA TRP A 14 -9.62 -6.09 -4.75
C TRP A 14 -10.70 -5.05 -5.09
N ARG A 15 -11.93 -5.24 -4.62
CA ARG A 15 -13.07 -4.31 -4.82
C ARG A 15 -13.38 -3.50 -3.57
N SER A 16 -12.55 -3.61 -2.52
CA SER A 16 -12.80 -2.89 -1.28
C SER A 16 -12.96 -1.39 -1.55
N PRO A 17 -14.10 -0.77 -1.17
CA PRO A 17 -14.36 0.64 -1.45
C PRO A 17 -13.40 1.57 -0.68
N THR A 18 -12.80 1.10 0.41
CA THR A 18 -11.86 1.89 1.22
C THR A 18 -10.54 2.15 0.49
N LEU A 19 -10.18 1.33 -0.50
CA LEU A 19 -9.00 1.57 -1.34
C LEU A 19 -9.14 2.90 -2.10
N ALA A 20 -10.30 3.14 -2.71
CA ALA A 20 -10.58 4.36 -3.47
C ALA A 20 -10.84 5.59 -2.58
N ALA A 21 -11.04 5.39 -1.27
CA ALA A 21 -11.16 6.49 -0.32
C ALA A 21 -9.81 7.23 -0.15
N HIS A 22 -8.68 6.50 -0.20
CA HIS A 22 -7.36 7.06 0.08
C HIS A 22 -6.34 6.93 -1.07
N ALA A 23 -6.68 6.25 -2.16
CA ALA A 23 -5.85 6.14 -3.35
C ALA A 23 -6.64 6.47 -4.61
N THR A 24 -5.94 6.92 -5.64
CA THR A 24 -6.45 7.14 -6.99
C THR A 24 -5.35 6.86 -8.02
N GLY A 25 -5.67 7.00 -9.31
CA GLY A 25 -4.68 6.91 -10.39
C GLY A 25 -3.88 5.60 -10.39
N THR A 26 -2.56 5.73 -10.54
CA THR A 26 -1.61 4.61 -10.58
C THR A 26 -1.60 3.83 -9.28
N ALA A 27 -1.61 4.51 -8.14
CA ALA A 27 -1.63 3.87 -6.83
C ALA A 27 -2.84 2.94 -6.67
N LEU A 28 -4.06 3.44 -6.92
CA LEU A 28 -5.27 2.61 -6.82
C LEU A 28 -5.25 1.43 -7.80
N THR A 29 -4.75 1.66 -9.02
CA THR A 29 -4.60 0.60 -10.03
C THR A 29 -3.65 -0.51 -9.55
N ASN A 30 -2.52 -0.15 -8.95
CA ASN A 30 -1.54 -1.11 -8.46
C ASN A 30 -2.08 -1.92 -7.28
N LEU A 31 -2.74 -1.26 -6.31
CA LEU A 31 -3.35 -1.94 -5.16
C LEU A 31 -4.43 -2.94 -5.60
N THR A 32 -5.37 -2.50 -6.43
CA THR A 32 -6.48 -3.34 -6.90
C THR A 32 -5.99 -4.51 -7.76
N ARG A 33 -5.01 -4.30 -8.65
CA ARG A 33 -4.42 -5.37 -9.45
C ARG A 33 -3.65 -6.38 -8.61
N GLY A 34 -2.90 -5.93 -7.60
CA GLY A 34 -2.20 -6.82 -6.67
C GLY A 34 -3.18 -7.74 -5.92
N LEU A 35 -4.24 -7.16 -5.34
CA LEU A 35 -5.28 -7.93 -4.65
C LEU A 35 -6.05 -8.84 -5.60
N TYR A 36 -6.29 -8.41 -6.84
CA TYR A 36 -6.95 -9.25 -7.85
C TYR A 36 -6.10 -10.47 -8.19
N ALA A 37 -4.79 -10.28 -8.35
CA ALA A 37 -3.87 -11.40 -8.57
C ALA A 37 -3.87 -12.37 -7.38
N ASP A 38 -3.88 -11.86 -6.14
CA ASP A 38 -3.95 -12.70 -4.95
C ASP A 38 -5.27 -13.48 -4.89
N HIS A 39 -6.40 -12.81 -5.14
CA HIS A 39 -7.72 -13.44 -5.22
C HIS A 39 -7.77 -14.53 -6.30
N TYR A 40 -7.29 -14.24 -7.52
CA TYR A 40 -7.25 -15.20 -8.62
C TYR A 40 -6.39 -16.43 -8.27
N ASN A 41 -5.28 -16.22 -7.57
CA ASN A 41 -4.37 -17.29 -7.15
C ASN A 41 -4.78 -17.96 -5.83
N ARG A 42 -5.94 -17.61 -5.27
CA ARG A 42 -6.45 -18.11 -3.98
C ARG A 42 -5.44 -17.91 -2.84
N LEU A 43 -4.87 -16.73 -2.79
CA LEU A 43 -4.00 -16.26 -1.72
C LEU A 43 -4.75 -15.25 -0.87
N VAL A 44 -4.38 -15.17 0.40
CA VAL A 44 -4.71 -14.08 1.32
C VAL A 44 -3.46 -13.69 2.09
N THR A 45 -3.37 -12.44 2.54
CA THR A 45 -2.22 -11.97 3.32
C THR A 45 -2.55 -11.95 4.80
N GLN A 46 -1.63 -12.40 5.64
CA GLN A 46 -1.77 -12.41 7.10
C GLN A 46 -0.67 -11.58 7.76
N GLY A 47 -0.94 -11.19 9.01
CA GLY A 47 -0.10 -10.31 9.83
C GLY A 47 -0.29 -8.84 9.47
N GLU A 48 0.70 -8.00 9.70
CA GLU A 48 0.66 -6.58 9.35
C GLU A 48 2.06 -6.09 8.98
N PRO A 49 2.21 -5.14 8.04
CA PRO A 49 3.46 -4.44 7.88
C PRO A 49 3.68 -3.45 9.03
N VAL A 50 4.93 -3.23 9.41
CA VAL A 50 5.28 -2.10 10.27
C VAL A 50 5.56 -0.89 9.37
N LEU A 51 4.87 0.22 9.62
CA LEU A 51 4.98 1.43 8.82
C LEU A 51 5.44 2.59 9.71
N ASN A 52 6.24 3.49 9.15
CA ASN A 52 6.69 4.73 9.78
C ASN A 52 6.72 5.89 8.75
N PRO A 53 5.55 6.27 8.19
CA PRO A 53 5.49 7.28 7.15
C PRO A 53 5.72 8.69 7.72
N THR A 54 6.44 9.51 6.97
CA THR A 54 6.70 10.91 7.28
C THR A 54 6.57 11.76 6.02
N VAL A 55 6.05 12.97 6.15
CA VAL A 55 6.02 13.92 5.04
C VAL A 55 7.43 14.44 4.80
N SER A 56 7.97 14.23 3.61
CA SER A 56 9.33 14.62 3.23
C SER A 56 9.37 15.88 2.36
N SER A 57 8.29 16.20 1.64
CA SER A 57 8.13 17.48 0.94
C SER A 57 6.67 17.89 0.82
N ALA A 58 6.44 19.19 0.60
CA ALA A 58 5.12 19.77 0.36
C ALA A 58 5.22 20.92 -0.65
N GLU A 59 4.40 20.87 -1.70
CA GLU A 59 4.48 21.77 -2.85
C GLU A 59 3.10 22.32 -3.27
N PRO A 60 2.95 23.65 -3.43
CA PRO A 60 3.86 24.69 -2.90
C PRO A 60 3.85 24.66 -1.34
N SER A 61 4.87 25.25 -0.71
CA SER A 61 5.06 25.11 0.75
C SER A 61 4.04 25.90 1.60
N ASP A 62 3.42 26.94 1.05
CA ASP A 62 2.43 27.79 1.71
C ASP A 62 1.00 27.24 1.62
N VAL A 63 0.63 26.71 0.45
CA VAL A 63 -0.67 26.07 0.19
C VAL A 63 -0.45 24.74 -0.54
N PRO A 64 -0.01 23.68 0.17
CA PRO A 64 0.33 22.41 -0.46
C PRO A 64 -0.84 21.83 -1.27
N MET A 65 -0.54 21.47 -2.51
CA MET A 65 -1.42 20.71 -3.40
C MET A 65 -0.87 19.31 -3.68
N GLU A 66 0.44 19.13 -3.48
CA GLU A 66 1.14 17.86 -3.54
C GLU A 66 2.05 17.72 -2.31
N ILE A 67 2.14 16.51 -1.77
CA ILE A 67 3.13 16.17 -0.76
C ILE A 67 3.80 14.85 -1.14
N THR A 68 5.09 14.75 -0.83
CA THR A 68 5.80 13.47 -0.86
C THR A 68 5.81 12.89 0.54
N VAL A 69 5.44 11.61 0.64
CA VAL A 69 5.54 10.83 1.87
C VAL A 69 6.64 9.79 1.70
N THR A 70 7.55 9.75 2.65
CA THR A 70 8.61 8.74 2.74
C THR A 70 8.31 7.82 3.91
N ASP A 71 8.43 6.52 3.68
CA ASP A 71 8.21 5.49 4.69
C ASP A 71 9.34 4.44 4.63
N CYS A 72 9.68 3.88 5.79
CA CYS A 72 10.49 2.68 5.90
C CYS A 72 9.58 1.53 6.34
N GLY A 73 8.92 0.90 5.37
CA GLY A 73 7.96 -0.17 5.62
C GLY A 73 8.66 -1.51 5.82
N ASP A 74 8.31 -2.25 6.87
CA ASP A 74 8.77 -3.61 7.12
C ASP A 74 7.66 -4.61 6.85
N SER A 75 7.86 -5.46 5.83
CA SER A 75 6.91 -6.52 5.47
C SER A 75 7.34 -7.92 5.96
N THR A 76 8.24 -8.02 6.94
CA THR A 76 8.72 -9.31 7.50
C THR A 76 7.58 -10.21 7.96
N HIS A 77 6.54 -9.61 8.56
CA HIS A 77 5.38 -10.31 9.11
C HIS A 77 4.11 -10.13 8.27
N TRP A 78 4.24 -9.69 7.02
CA TRP A 78 3.12 -9.48 6.09
C TRP A 78 3.24 -10.47 4.93
N LEU A 79 2.67 -11.66 5.10
CA LEU A 79 2.97 -12.86 4.30
C LEU A 79 1.72 -13.43 3.65
N LYS A 80 1.85 -13.97 2.43
CA LYS A 80 0.75 -14.63 1.72
C LYS A 80 0.61 -16.11 2.05
N TYR A 81 -0.64 -16.53 2.23
CA TYR A 81 -1.03 -17.89 2.55
C TYR A 81 -2.10 -18.38 1.58
N ARG A 82 -2.08 -19.68 1.30
CA ARG A 82 -3.09 -20.35 0.51
C ARG A 82 -4.42 -20.42 1.27
N VAL A 83 -5.51 -20.05 0.61
CA VAL A 83 -6.86 -20.06 1.22
C VAL A 83 -7.37 -21.48 1.49
N ASP A 84 -7.00 -22.45 0.66
CA ASP A 84 -7.52 -23.82 0.72
C ASP A 84 -6.91 -24.67 1.84
N ASN A 85 -5.63 -24.45 2.17
CA ASN A 85 -4.92 -25.27 3.15
C ASN A 85 -4.09 -24.47 4.17
N GLY A 86 -4.08 -23.14 4.10
CA GLY A 86 -3.36 -22.27 5.03
C GLY A 86 -1.84 -22.35 4.92
N GLN A 87 -1.27 -22.99 3.88
CA GLN A 87 0.17 -23.08 3.69
C GLN A 87 0.75 -21.73 3.27
N LEU A 88 1.93 -21.42 3.81
CA LEU A 88 2.72 -20.26 3.40
C LEU A 88 3.08 -20.40 1.91
N ALA A 89 2.79 -19.35 1.14
CA ALA A 89 3.07 -19.28 -0.29
C ALA A 89 3.94 -18.05 -0.64
N ASP A 90 4.73 -17.61 0.34
CA ASP A 90 5.49 -16.37 0.28
C ASP A 90 6.82 -16.52 1.02
N THR A 91 7.70 -15.55 0.79
CA THR A 91 8.96 -15.42 1.52
C THR A 91 8.92 -14.14 2.35
N PRO A 92 9.32 -14.16 3.64
CA PRO A 92 9.42 -12.96 4.45
C PRO A 92 10.16 -11.84 3.71
N GLY A 93 9.53 -10.68 3.70
CA GLY A 93 10.14 -9.47 3.18
C GLY A 93 11.12 -8.89 4.20
N GLY A 94 11.06 -7.58 4.34
CA GLY A 94 11.90 -6.84 5.26
C GLY A 94 11.65 -5.36 5.09
N ARG A 95 12.54 -4.56 5.69
CA ARG A 95 12.51 -3.11 5.56
C ARG A 95 12.77 -2.66 4.13
N ARG A 96 11.95 -1.74 3.63
CA ARG A 96 12.02 -1.16 2.29
C ARG A 96 11.71 0.32 2.37
N LEU A 97 12.51 1.12 1.69
CA LEU A 97 12.16 2.50 1.41
C LEU A 97 10.91 2.53 0.53
N ILE A 98 9.97 3.40 0.86
CA ILE A 98 8.77 3.67 0.10
C ILE A 98 8.66 5.18 -0.11
N ASN A 99 8.40 5.61 -1.33
CA ASN A 99 8.06 6.99 -1.65
C ASN A 99 6.67 7.03 -2.25
N ALA A 100 5.81 7.89 -1.74
CA ALA A 100 4.46 8.07 -2.23
C ALA A 100 4.20 9.55 -2.57
N ILE A 101 3.50 9.78 -3.68
CA ILE A 101 2.99 11.08 -4.07
C ILE A 101 1.53 11.16 -3.65
N VAL A 102 1.19 12.19 -2.89
CA VAL A 102 -0.16 12.43 -2.41
C VAL A 102 -0.60 13.79 -2.91
N GLN A 103 -1.75 13.83 -3.59
CA GLN A 103 -2.27 15.07 -4.16
C GLN A 103 -3.64 15.39 -3.58
N LYS A 104 -3.88 16.69 -3.42
CA LYS A 104 -5.19 17.21 -3.04
C LYS A 104 -6.14 17.13 -4.23
N GLN A 105 -7.29 16.52 -4.01
CA GLN A 105 -8.33 16.29 -5.00
C GLN A 105 -9.26 17.51 -5.08
N ALA A 106 -10.09 17.57 -6.13
CA ALA A 106 -11.05 18.67 -6.34
C ALA A 106 -12.08 18.81 -5.21
N ASP A 107 -12.41 17.71 -4.52
CA ASP A 107 -13.28 17.70 -3.34
C ASP A 107 -12.55 18.10 -2.03
N GLY A 108 -11.26 18.42 -2.11
CA GLY A 108 -10.41 18.80 -0.99
C GLY A 108 -9.78 17.63 -0.23
N SER A 109 -10.12 16.38 -0.55
CA SER A 109 -9.51 15.20 0.04
C SER A 109 -8.07 15.01 -0.42
N TRP A 110 -7.23 14.37 0.40
CA TRP A 110 -5.87 13.96 0.00
C TRP A 110 -5.88 12.49 -0.39
N LYS A 111 -5.35 12.17 -1.56
CA LYS A 111 -5.25 10.79 -2.04
C LYS A 111 -3.85 10.50 -2.56
N VAL A 112 -3.37 9.29 -2.29
CA VAL A 112 -2.14 8.78 -2.89
C VAL A 112 -2.41 8.55 -4.38
N THR A 113 -1.65 9.20 -5.24
CA THR A 113 -1.79 9.09 -6.69
C THR A 113 -0.78 8.12 -7.29
N ASP A 114 0.39 8.03 -6.67
CA ASP A 114 1.47 7.12 -7.06
C ASP A 114 2.34 6.72 -5.86
N PHE A 115 3.03 5.58 -5.97
CA PHE A 115 4.04 5.16 -5.00
C PHE A 115 5.07 4.20 -5.62
N GLY A 116 6.29 4.26 -5.10
CA GLY A 116 7.36 3.32 -5.38
C GLY A 116 7.77 2.57 -4.11
N VAL A 117 7.88 1.25 -4.21
CA VAL A 117 8.44 0.38 -3.15
C VAL A 117 9.80 -0.11 -3.62
N HIS A 118 10.86 0.24 -2.89
CA HIS A 118 12.23 -0.10 -3.26
C HIS A 118 12.61 -1.54 -2.85
N ALA A 119 13.85 -1.92 -3.14
CA ALA A 119 14.41 -3.22 -2.75
C ALA A 119 14.50 -3.37 -1.22
N VAL A 120 14.52 -4.63 -0.74
CA VAL A 120 14.71 -4.95 0.68
C VAL A 120 16.08 -4.44 1.16
N GLY A 121 16.14 -3.87 2.36
CA GLY A 121 17.36 -3.35 3.00
C GLY A 121 17.75 -1.93 2.57
N THR A 122 16.89 -1.24 1.83
CA THR A 122 17.10 0.18 1.46
C THR A 122 16.83 1.14 2.63
N CYS A 123 16.24 0.61 3.70
CA CYS A 123 16.21 1.08 5.07
C CYS A 123 16.16 -0.18 5.98
#